data_AF-A0A7T3KW40-F1
#
_entry.id   AF-A0A7T3KW40-F1
#
_cell.length_a   1.000
_cell.length_b   1.000
_cell.length_c   1.000
_cell.angle_alpha   90.00
_cell.angle_beta   90.00
_cell.angle_gamma   90.00
#
_symmetry.space_group_name_H-M   'P 1'
#
loop_
_entity.id
_entity.type
_entity.pdbx_description
1 polymer ?
#
loop_
_entity_poly.entity_id
_entity_poly.type
_entity_poly.pdbx_seq_one_letter_code
_entity_poly.pdbx_strand_id
1 'polypeptide(L)'
;MKRDPDSILNAELSHAVASVGHTDHLLVVDAGFPIPADAWRIDLALTRGIPEVSTVLEAIHEELIPERVVYAEDVPEMNPDFDSFLRELYDGSGAALDTVAHEEVLEYGKRAKAIVRTGEFLPWGNVVIQCGTDPKPWFDGEHVTMPEAYRERYEEMYGQSP
;
A
#
# COMPACT_ATOMS: atom_id res chain seq x y z
N MET A 1 19.36 3.04 -16.02
CA MET A 1 17.93 3.34 -16.21
C MET A 1 17.16 2.04 -16.02
N LYS A 2 16.01 2.03 -15.33
CA LYS A 2 15.16 0.83 -15.15
C LYS A 2 14.69 0.34 -16.53
N ARG A 3 14.52 -0.99 -16.69
CA ARG A 3 14.11 -1.61 -17.97
C ARG A 3 12.62 -1.51 -18.22
N ASP A 4 11.85 -1.56 -17.14
CA ASP A 4 10.41 -1.47 -17.15
C ASP A 4 10.00 0.02 -17.09
N PRO A 5 9.32 0.55 -18.13
CA PRO A 5 8.90 1.94 -18.18
C PRO A 5 7.77 2.28 -17.20
N ASP A 6 7.01 1.28 -16.74
CA ASP A 6 5.86 1.47 -15.83
C ASP A 6 6.29 1.34 -14.36
N SER A 7 7.53 0.91 -14.14
CA SER A 7 8.14 0.82 -12.81
C SER A 7 8.47 2.19 -12.19
N ILE A 8 8.43 2.26 -10.87
CA ILE A 8 8.84 3.41 -10.04
C ILE A 8 10.24 3.86 -10.42
N LEU A 9 10.36 5.10 -10.90
CA LEU A 9 11.65 5.69 -11.27
C LEU A 9 12.33 6.46 -10.12
N ASN A 10 11.56 6.87 -9.11
CA ASN A 10 12.11 7.58 -7.96
C ASN A 10 13.02 6.64 -7.16
N ALA A 11 14.31 6.98 -7.08
CA ALA A 11 15.31 6.10 -6.49
C ALA A 11 15.05 5.79 -5.01
N GLU A 12 14.54 6.75 -4.24
CA GLU A 12 14.27 6.56 -2.81
C GLU A 12 13.01 5.72 -2.60
N LEU A 13 11.95 5.96 -3.38
CA LEU A 13 10.75 5.13 -3.34
C LEU A 13 11.04 3.69 -3.79
N SER A 14 11.81 3.50 -4.87
CA SER A 14 12.27 2.17 -5.28
C SER A 14 13.08 1.49 -4.18
N HIS A 15 13.95 2.24 -3.49
CA HIS A 15 14.71 1.68 -2.37
C HIS A 15 13.79 1.26 -1.22
N ALA A 16 12.80 2.07 -0.88
CA ALA A 16 11.85 1.77 0.19
C ALA A 16 11.01 0.52 -0.14
N VAL A 17 10.43 0.45 -1.33
CA VAL A 17 9.67 -0.72 -1.82
C VAL A 17 10.54 -1.99 -1.81
N ALA A 18 11.81 -1.89 -2.21
CA ALA A 18 12.73 -3.03 -2.17
C ALA A 18 13.22 -3.40 -0.74
N SER A 19 12.97 -2.56 0.26
CA SER A 19 13.49 -2.72 1.63
C SER A 19 12.47 -3.21 2.65
N VAL A 20 11.19 -3.19 2.30
CA VAL A 20 10.12 -3.71 3.16
C VAL A 20 10.18 -5.24 3.23
N GLY A 21 9.87 -5.78 4.40
CA GLY A 21 9.65 -7.20 4.64
C GLY A 21 8.17 -7.53 4.80
N HIS A 22 7.86 -8.83 4.94
CA HIS A 22 6.51 -9.27 5.31
C HIS A 22 6.09 -8.61 6.63
N THR A 23 4.87 -8.06 6.69
CA THR A 23 4.27 -7.32 7.82
C THR A 23 4.82 -5.92 8.09
N ASP A 24 5.83 -5.45 7.34
CA ASP A 24 6.23 -4.04 7.40
C ASP A 24 5.08 -3.15 6.89
N HIS A 25 5.01 -1.93 7.41
CA HIS A 25 4.04 -0.93 6.97
C HIS A 25 4.71 0.13 6.09
N LEU A 26 4.13 0.40 4.93
CA LEU A 26 4.46 1.53 4.07
C LEU A 26 3.24 2.46 4.04
N LEU A 27 3.43 3.75 4.27
CA LEU A 27 2.32 4.71 4.22
C LEU A 27 2.43 5.58 2.98
N VAL A 28 1.31 5.83 2.31
CA VAL A 28 1.15 6.89 1.30
C VAL A 28 0.18 7.90 1.87
N VAL A 29 0.61 9.16 1.95
CA VAL A 29 -0.11 10.18 2.72
C VAL A 29 -0.31 11.46 1.95
N ASP A 30 -1.38 12.17 2.30
CA ASP A 30 -1.68 13.50 1.80
C ASP A 30 -0.61 14.54 2.27
N ALA A 31 -0.73 15.77 1.77
CA ALA A 31 0.24 16.82 2.06
C ALA A 31 0.25 17.29 3.54
N GLY A 32 -0.81 17.00 4.29
CA GLY A 32 -1.07 17.48 5.65
C GLY A 32 -0.77 16.46 6.77
N PHE A 33 -0.51 15.19 6.43
CA PHE A 33 -0.24 14.15 7.41
C PHE A 33 0.95 14.48 8.34
N PRO A 34 0.82 14.31 9.67
CA PRO A 34 1.91 14.53 10.61
C PRO A 34 2.95 13.40 10.52
N ILE A 35 4.17 13.74 10.10
CA ILE A 35 5.27 12.77 9.95
C ILE A 35 6.20 12.87 11.17
N PRO A 36 6.48 11.77 11.90
CA PRO A 36 7.45 11.75 12.99
C PRO A 36 8.84 12.21 12.53
N ALA A 37 9.58 12.89 13.41
CA ALA A 37 10.86 13.51 13.06
C ALA A 37 11.96 12.49 12.69
N ASP A 38 11.85 11.27 13.20
CA ASP A 38 12.76 10.14 12.97
C ASP A 38 12.26 9.16 11.90
N ALA A 39 11.09 9.41 11.31
CA ALA A 39 10.55 8.56 10.26
C ALA A 39 11.37 8.70 8.96
N TRP A 40 11.47 7.60 8.21
CA TRP A 40 11.97 7.64 6.84
C TRP A 40 10.91 8.28 5.93
N ARG A 41 11.03 9.59 5.75
CA ARG A 41 10.15 10.40 4.91
C ARG A 41 10.66 10.46 3.48
N ILE A 42 9.82 10.06 2.54
CA ILE A 42 10.02 10.19 1.10
C ILE A 42 9.05 11.27 0.60
N ASP A 43 9.54 12.49 0.43
CA ASP A 43 8.70 13.63 0.04
C ASP A 43 8.67 13.79 -1.48
N LEU A 44 7.56 13.37 -2.09
CA LEU A 44 7.33 13.50 -3.53
C LEU A 44 6.55 14.77 -3.89
N ALA A 45 6.04 15.49 -2.89
CA ALA A 45 5.20 16.66 -3.08
C ALA A 45 5.95 17.78 -3.83
N LEU A 46 5.50 18.09 -5.05
CA LEU A 46 6.01 19.22 -5.84
C LEU A 46 5.15 20.47 -5.63
N THR A 47 3.84 20.32 -5.77
CA THR A 47 2.84 21.37 -5.56
C THR A 47 1.49 20.73 -5.27
N ARG A 48 0.44 21.53 -5.07
CA ARG A 48 -0.90 21.03 -4.80
C ARG A 48 -1.37 20.07 -5.90
N GLY A 49 -1.71 18.85 -5.51
CA GLY A 49 -2.17 17.76 -6.38
C GLY A 49 -1.05 17.08 -7.18
N ILE A 50 0.24 17.35 -6.91
CA ILE A 50 1.33 16.79 -7.70
C ILE A 50 2.41 16.15 -6.81
N PRO A 51 2.56 14.81 -6.83
CA PRO A 51 1.59 13.84 -7.37
C PRO A 51 0.35 13.71 -6.47
N GLU A 52 -0.69 13.07 -7.01
CA GLU A 52 -1.86 12.59 -6.26
C GLU A 52 -1.49 11.32 -5.47
N VAL A 53 -2.24 11.03 -4.40
CA VAL A 53 -2.18 9.80 -3.61
C VAL A 53 -2.47 8.59 -4.49
N SER A 54 -3.50 8.68 -5.33
CA SER A 54 -3.89 7.63 -6.29
C SER A 54 -2.73 7.20 -7.18
N THR A 55 -2.06 8.16 -7.83
CA THR A 55 -0.92 7.91 -8.72
C THR A 55 0.22 7.20 -8.00
N VAL A 56 0.48 7.55 -6.75
CA VAL A 56 1.56 6.94 -5.96
C VAL A 56 1.17 5.54 -5.49
N LEU A 57 -0.09 5.32 -5.12
CA LEU A 57 -0.62 4.01 -4.74
C LEU A 57 -0.58 3.02 -5.91
N GLU A 58 -1.03 3.43 -7.10
CA GLU A 58 -0.98 2.62 -8.32
C GLU A 58 0.47 2.19 -8.61
N ALA A 59 1.41 3.14 -8.63
CA ALA A 59 2.82 2.84 -8.90
C ALA A 59 3.45 1.90 -7.86
N ILE A 60 3.03 1.99 -6.59
CA ILE A 60 3.47 1.06 -5.54
C ILE A 60 2.84 -0.32 -5.75
N HIS A 61 1.56 -0.39 -6.09
CA HIS A 61 0.84 -1.65 -6.27
C HIS A 61 1.44 -2.53 -7.38
N GLU A 62 1.97 -1.93 -8.45
CA GLU A 62 2.67 -2.65 -9.52
C GLU A 62 3.96 -3.35 -9.07
N GLU A 63 4.62 -2.89 -8.00
CA GLU A 63 5.90 -3.43 -7.51
C GLU A 63 5.82 -4.11 -6.14
N LEU A 64 4.72 -3.93 -5.40
CA LEU A 64 4.57 -4.37 -4.01
C LEU A 64 3.25 -5.11 -3.81
N ILE A 65 3.34 -6.28 -3.19
CA ILE A 65 2.18 -7.11 -2.86
C ILE A 65 1.64 -6.72 -1.48
N PRO A 66 0.46 -6.09 -1.37
CA PRO A 66 -0.19 -5.88 -0.09
C PRO A 66 -0.82 -7.18 0.43
N GLU A 67 -0.87 -7.36 1.76
CA GLU A 67 -1.78 -8.33 2.38
C GLU A 67 -2.95 -7.66 3.10
N ARG A 68 -2.78 -6.38 3.47
CA ARG A 68 -3.82 -5.56 4.09
C ARG A 68 -3.59 -4.09 3.77
N VAL A 69 -4.67 -3.38 3.49
CA VAL A 69 -4.71 -1.94 3.23
C VAL A 69 -5.65 -1.32 4.26
N VAL A 70 -5.16 -0.31 4.98
CA VAL A 70 -5.91 0.34 6.06
C VAL A 70 -6.04 1.83 5.81
N TYR A 71 -7.24 2.36 5.97
CA TYR A 71 -7.54 3.79 5.83
C TYR A 71 -8.62 4.22 6.83
N ALA A 72 -8.92 5.53 6.88
CA ALA A 72 -9.85 6.06 7.88
C ALA A 72 -11.29 5.59 7.63
N GLU A 73 -12.02 5.26 8.70
CA GLU A 73 -13.42 4.80 8.67
C GLU A 73 -14.42 5.83 8.15
N ASP A 74 -14.03 7.11 8.14
CA ASP A 74 -14.84 8.17 7.54
C ASP A 74 -14.82 8.11 6.00
N VAL A 75 -13.80 7.52 5.37
CA VAL A 75 -13.59 7.58 3.90
C VAL A 75 -14.79 7.02 3.12
N PRO A 76 -15.36 5.83 3.42
CA PRO A 76 -16.50 5.31 2.67
C PRO A 76 -17.72 6.24 2.63
N GLU A 77 -17.97 6.99 3.72
CA GLU A 77 -19.14 7.88 3.81
C GLU A 77 -18.83 9.32 3.37
N MET A 78 -17.64 9.83 3.72
CA MET A 78 -17.27 11.24 3.59
C MET A 78 -16.39 11.53 2.38
N ASN A 79 -15.80 10.49 1.76
CA ASN A 79 -15.01 10.58 0.54
C ASN A 79 -15.21 9.33 -0.36
N PRO A 80 -16.44 9.09 -0.85
CA PRO A 80 -16.81 7.87 -1.56
C PRO A 80 -16.05 7.66 -2.88
N ASP A 81 -15.58 8.74 -3.51
CA ASP A 81 -14.77 8.64 -4.73
C ASP A 81 -13.41 8.00 -4.41
N PHE A 82 -12.80 8.34 -3.27
CA PHE A 82 -11.55 7.73 -2.84
C PHE A 82 -11.76 6.28 -2.35
N ASP A 83 -12.85 5.98 -1.65
CA ASP A 83 -13.20 4.59 -1.31
C ASP A 83 -13.35 3.73 -2.58
N SER A 84 -14.03 4.27 -3.60
CA SER A 84 -14.22 3.58 -4.88
C SER A 84 -12.89 3.30 -5.57
N PHE A 85 -11.98 4.27 -5.59
CA PHE A 85 -10.63 4.08 -6.12
C PHE A 85 -9.86 2.98 -5.36
N LEU A 86 -9.90 2.98 -4.03
CA LEU A 86 -9.20 1.97 -3.23
C LEU A 86 -9.75 0.57 -3.49
N ARG A 87 -11.08 0.44 -3.60
CA ARG A 87 -11.72 -0.83 -3.97
C ARG A 87 -11.35 -1.28 -5.37
N GLU A 88 -11.37 -0.38 -6.35
CA GLU A 88 -10.97 -0.70 -7.72
C GLU A 88 -9.51 -1.18 -7.79
N LEU A 89 -8.62 -0.57 -7.00
CA LEU A 89 -7.21 -0.94 -6.99
C LEU A 89 -6.94 -2.25 -6.25
N TYR A 90 -7.64 -2.53 -5.14
CA TYR A 90 -7.25 -3.60 -4.22
C TYR A 90 -8.24 -4.77 -4.12
N ASP A 91 -9.52 -4.64 -4.49
CA ASP A 91 -10.45 -5.77 -4.47
C ASP A 91 -9.98 -6.85 -5.46
N GLY A 92 -9.86 -8.10 -5.01
CA GLY A 92 -9.31 -9.18 -5.82
C GLY A 92 -7.78 -9.20 -5.89
N SER A 93 -7.07 -8.29 -5.22
CA SER A 93 -5.60 -8.33 -5.13
C SER A 93 -5.08 -9.27 -4.02
N GLY A 94 -5.98 -9.95 -3.30
CA GLY A 94 -5.64 -10.75 -2.11
C GLY A 94 -5.30 -9.92 -0.87
N ALA A 95 -5.54 -8.60 -0.91
CA ALA A 95 -5.39 -7.73 0.25
C ALA A 95 -6.73 -7.46 0.93
N ALA A 96 -6.77 -7.57 2.25
CA ALA A 96 -7.92 -7.12 3.02
C ALA A 96 -7.98 -5.58 3.06
N LEU A 97 -9.13 -5.00 2.73
CA LEU A 97 -9.39 -3.57 2.93
C LEU A 97 -10.09 -3.37 4.27
N ASP A 98 -9.38 -2.74 5.21
CA ASP A 98 -9.88 -2.47 6.55
C ASP A 98 -9.98 -0.96 6.80
N THR A 99 -10.96 -0.57 7.60
CA THR A 99 -11.10 0.80 8.09
C THR A 99 -10.86 0.90 9.58
N VAL A 100 -10.25 2.00 10.02
CA VAL A 100 -10.01 2.31 11.44
C VAL A 100 -10.27 3.79 11.73
N ALA A 101 -10.38 4.19 13.00
CA ALA A 101 -10.47 5.59 13.37
C ALA A 101 -9.27 6.39 12.81
N HIS A 102 -9.48 7.66 12.43
CA HIS A 102 -8.42 8.49 11.85
C HIS A 102 -7.18 8.58 12.75
N GLU A 103 -7.36 8.66 14.07
CA GLU A 103 -6.28 8.68 15.04
C GLU A 103 -5.44 7.40 15.00
N GLU A 104 -6.04 6.25 14.71
CA GLU A 104 -5.31 4.99 14.56
C GLU A 104 -4.45 4.99 13.28
N VAL A 105 -4.91 5.62 12.19
CA VAL A 105 -4.10 5.86 10.99
C VAL A 105 -2.85 6.67 11.33
N LEU A 106 -2.96 7.68 12.21
CA LEU A 106 -1.82 8.47 12.66
C LEU A 106 -0.82 7.63 13.47
N GLU A 107 -1.31 6.68 14.27
CA GLU A 107 -0.44 5.78 15.05
C GLU A 107 0.39 4.84 14.18
N TYR A 108 -0.11 4.44 13.01
CA TYR A 108 0.69 3.71 12.02
C TYR A 108 1.90 4.51 11.54
N GLY A 109 1.81 5.84 11.47
CA GLY A 109 2.94 6.72 11.14
C GLY A 109 4.15 6.53 12.05
N LYS A 110 3.95 6.11 13.31
CA LYS A 110 5.06 5.85 14.25
C LYS A 110 5.72 4.48 14.06
N ARG A 111 5.09 3.58 13.32
CA ARG A 111 5.51 2.19 13.12
C ARG A 111 5.86 1.89 11.66
N ALA A 112 5.61 2.85 10.77
CA ALA A 112 5.90 2.77 9.36
C ALA A 112 7.40 2.58 9.11
N LYS A 113 7.73 1.66 8.20
CA LYS A 113 9.08 1.51 7.67
C LYS A 113 9.49 2.72 6.86
N ALA A 114 8.56 3.26 6.07
CA ALA A 114 8.69 4.51 5.32
C ALA A 114 7.32 5.18 5.15
N ILE A 115 7.35 6.50 4.97
CA ILE A 115 6.17 7.34 4.73
C ILE A 115 6.40 8.15 3.47
N VAL A 116 5.55 7.93 2.47
CA VAL A 116 5.58 8.60 1.17
C VAL A 116 4.59 9.76 1.19
N ARG A 117 5.10 10.98 1.24
CA ARG A 117 4.28 12.19 1.23
C ARG A 117 4.00 12.65 -0.20
N THR A 118 2.74 12.85 -0.51
CA THR A 118 2.26 13.33 -1.82
C THR A 118 1.94 14.83 -1.79
N GLY A 119 1.64 15.39 -2.96
CA GLY A 119 1.20 16.78 -3.10
C GLY A 119 -0.30 16.96 -2.85
N GLU A 120 -1.05 15.89 -2.55
CA GLU A 120 -2.50 15.94 -2.57
C GLU A 120 -3.12 16.60 -1.33
N PHE A 121 -4.26 17.26 -1.55
CA PHE A 121 -5.09 17.88 -0.51
C PHE A 121 -6.40 17.10 -0.39
N LEU A 122 -6.29 15.76 -0.37
CA LEU A 122 -7.42 14.84 -0.28
C LEU A 122 -7.75 14.61 1.20
N PRO A 123 -8.96 14.96 1.68
CA PRO A 123 -9.36 14.66 3.04
C PRO A 123 -9.26 13.15 3.33
N TRP A 124 -8.60 12.80 4.42
CA TRP A 124 -8.30 11.41 4.81
C TRP A 124 -7.52 10.61 3.75
N GLY A 125 -6.77 11.28 2.86
CA GLY A 125 -5.96 10.67 1.80
C GLY A 125 -4.70 9.95 2.32
N ASN A 126 -4.84 9.16 3.37
CA ASN A 126 -3.76 8.51 4.09
C ASN A 126 -4.04 7.01 4.15
N VAL A 127 -3.18 6.25 3.49
CA VAL A 127 -3.33 4.81 3.31
C VAL A 127 -2.12 4.10 3.87
N VAL A 128 -2.39 3.12 4.73
CA VAL A 128 -1.40 2.21 5.30
C VAL A 128 -1.43 0.94 4.47
N ILE A 129 -0.28 0.55 3.93
CA ILE A 129 -0.08 -0.71 3.25
C ILE A 129 0.73 -1.63 4.16
N GLN A 130 0.11 -2.72 4.61
CA GLN A 130 0.82 -3.82 5.25
C GLN A 130 1.34 -4.77 4.16
N CYS A 131 2.66 -4.92 4.11
CA CYS A 131 3.35 -5.63 3.04
C CYS A 131 3.16 -7.14 3.21
N GLY A 132 2.73 -7.79 2.13
CA GLY A 132 2.51 -9.23 2.03
C GLY A 132 3.56 -9.92 1.16
N THR A 133 3.24 -11.15 0.77
CA THR A 133 4.03 -11.94 -0.19
C THR A 133 3.10 -12.62 -1.20
N ASP A 134 3.61 -12.99 -2.38
CA ASP A 134 2.94 -13.98 -3.23
C ASP A 134 3.07 -15.34 -2.53
N PRO A 135 1.96 -16.01 -2.15
CA PRO A 135 2.04 -17.29 -1.46
C PRO A 135 2.75 -18.37 -2.28
N LYS A 136 2.50 -18.45 -3.60
CA LYS A 136 2.85 -19.64 -4.39
C LYS A 136 4.34 -19.98 -4.40
N PRO A 137 5.27 -19.04 -4.66
CA PRO A 137 6.70 -19.33 -4.65
C PRO A 137 7.22 -19.92 -3.32
N TRP A 138 6.54 -19.69 -2.20
CA TRP A 138 6.93 -20.24 -0.90
C TRP A 138 6.45 -21.67 -0.65
N PHE A 139 5.45 -22.14 -1.40
CA PHE A 139 4.86 -23.47 -1.24
C PHE A 139 5.10 -24.42 -2.43
N ASP A 140 5.99 -24.07 -3.37
CA ASP A 140 6.33 -24.88 -4.57
C ASP A 140 7.22 -26.12 -4.29
N GLY A 141 7.44 -26.47 -3.02
CA GLY A 141 8.30 -27.60 -2.63
C GLY A 141 7.59 -28.97 -2.65
N GLU A 142 8.30 -30.04 -3.03
CA GLU A 142 7.77 -31.41 -3.17
C GLU A 142 7.06 -31.96 -1.91
N HIS A 143 7.44 -31.48 -0.73
CA HIS A 143 6.88 -31.89 0.56
C HIS A 143 6.26 -30.73 1.34
N VAL A 144 5.93 -29.64 0.65
CA VAL A 144 5.36 -28.44 1.24
C VAL A 144 3.89 -28.35 0.84
N THR A 145 3.01 -28.28 1.84
CA THR A 145 1.57 -28.12 1.61
C THR A 145 1.18 -26.69 1.91
N MET A 146 0.65 -25.98 0.92
CA MET A 146 0.06 -24.66 1.14
C MET A 146 -1.12 -24.76 2.14
N PRO A 147 -1.14 -23.96 3.22
CA PRO A 147 -2.31 -23.86 4.10
C PRO A 147 -3.51 -23.23 3.38
N GLU A 148 -4.72 -23.47 3.89
CA GLU A 148 -5.95 -23.04 3.21
C GLU A 148 -6.06 -21.53 3.03
N ALA A 149 -5.73 -20.75 4.06
CA ALA A 149 -5.75 -19.28 3.98
C ALA A 149 -4.83 -18.73 2.86
N TYR A 150 -3.72 -19.41 2.57
CA TYR A 150 -2.83 -19.02 1.47
C TYR A 150 -3.37 -19.44 0.10
N ARG A 151 -4.11 -20.56 0.03
CA ARG A 151 -4.82 -20.95 -1.21
C ARG A 151 -5.93 -19.97 -1.55
N GLU A 152 -6.77 -19.63 -0.57
CA GLU A 152 -7.86 -18.67 -0.75
C GLU A 152 -7.32 -17.30 -1.22
N ARG A 153 -6.26 -16.80 -0.58
CA ARG A 153 -5.61 -15.55 -0.99
C ARG A 153 -4.99 -15.64 -2.40
N TYR A 154 -4.37 -16.77 -2.75
CA TYR A 154 -3.85 -16.95 -4.12
C TYR A 154 -4.98 -17.00 -5.16
N GLU A 155 -6.08 -17.68 -4.86
CA GLU A 155 -7.25 -17.74 -5.72
C GLU A 155 -7.88 -16.36 -5.92
N GLU A 156 -7.91 -15.54 -4.87
CA GLU A 156 -8.32 -14.14 -4.96
C GLU A 156 -7.39 -13.36 -5.89
N MET A 157 -6.07 -13.42 -5.67
CA MET A 157 -5.04 -12.72 -6.46
C MET A 157 -5.06 -13.05 -7.96
N TYR A 158 -5.30 -14.32 -8.30
CA TYR A 158 -5.05 -14.84 -9.65
C TYR A 158 -6.27 -15.47 -10.34
N GLY A 159 -7.41 -15.57 -9.66
CA GLY A 159 -8.64 -16.15 -10.20
C GLY A 159 -8.56 -17.66 -10.50
N GLN A 160 -7.58 -18.37 -9.94
CA GLN A 160 -7.36 -19.80 -10.15
C GLN A 160 -6.69 -20.45 -8.93
N SER A 161 -6.92 -21.75 -8.74
CA SER A 161 -6.24 -22.50 -7.68
C SER A 161 -4.72 -22.59 -7.91
N PRO A 162 -3.90 -22.61 -6.85
CA PRO A 162 -2.44 -22.61 -6.94
C PRO A 162 -1.82 -23.87 -7.54
#